data_AF-A0A2V8V413-F1
#
_entry.id   AF-A0A2V8V413-F1
#
_cell.length_a   1.000
_cell.length_b   1.000
_cell.length_c   1.000
_cell.angle_alpha   90.00
_cell.angle_beta   90.00
_cell.angle_gamma   90.00
#
_symmetry.space_group_name_H-M   'P 1'
#
loop_
_entity.id
_entity.type
_entity.pdbx_description
1 polymer ?
#
loop_
_entity_poly.entity_id
_entity_poly.type
_entity_poly.pdbx_seq_one_letter_code
_entity_poly.pdbx_strand_id
1 'polypeptide(L)'
;MSYTSETPFDNIESSHQYVSLLADAIEEARREVEEEIAVSMTEGESAERRKEALQIVAYNLAKLSLHIKTSGRILNDLRSLRRLLLAEREPLHVHAKAAGTAGN
;
A
#
# COMPACT_ATOMS: atom_id res chain seq x y z
N MET A 1 24.39 -9.77 -4.96
CA MET A 1 23.81 -9.92 -3.61
C MET A 1 22.32 -9.59 -3.67
N SER A 2 21.42 -10.48 -3.25
CA SER A 2 20.01 -10.14 -3.05
C SER A 2 19.89 -9.29 -1.79
N TYR A 3 19.65 -8.00 -1.96
CA TYR A 3 19.43 -7.09 -0.84
C TYR A 3 18.16 -7.50 -0.10
N THR A 4 18.29 -7.88 1.18
CA THR A 4 17.16 -8.15 2.08
C THR A 4 16.86 -6.84 2.79
N SER A 5 15.62 -6.37 2.69
CA SER A 5 15.20 -5.12 3.33
C SER A 5 15.18 -5.29 4.86
N GLU A 6 15.90 -4.42 5.56
CA GLU A 6 15.90 -4.25 7.01
C GLU A 6 14.68 -3.47 7.50
N THR A 7 14.10 -2.61 6.65
CA THR A 7 12.88 -1.85 6.95
C THR A 7 11.81 -2.01 5.85
N PRO A 8 10.53 -1.77 6.17
CA PRO A 8 9.47 -1.77 5.16
C PRO A 8 9.61 -0.68 4.10
N PHE A 9 10.60 0.23 4.23
CA PHE A 9 10.77 1.40 3.38
C PHE A 9 12.03 1.34 2.52
N ASP A 10 12.78 0.25 2.55
CA ASP A 10 14.08 0.19 1.85
C ASP A 10 13.94 0.10 0.33
N ASN A 11 12.78 -0.32 -0.17
CA ASN A 11 12.48 -0.33 -1.60
C ASN A 11 10.98 -0.18 -1.87
N ILE A 12 10.65 0.07 -3.14
CA ILE A 12 9.27 0.28 -3.60
C ILE A 12 8.41 -0.97 -3.36
N GLU A 13 8.98 -2.18 -3.47
CA GLU A 13 8.25 -3.43 -3.25
C GLU A 13 7.80 -3.61 -1.80
N SER A 14 8.71 -3.39 -0.85
CA SER A 14 8.42 -3.40 0.59
C SER A 14 7.48 -2.26 0.99
N SER A 15 7.65 -1.08 0.40
CA SER A 15 6.79 0.08 0.65
C SER A 15 5.34 -0.17 0.20
N HIS A 16 5.15 -0.81 -0.97
CA HIS A 16 3.83 -1.23 -1.46
C HIS A 16 3.17 -2.23 -0.50
N GLN A 17 3.93 -3.19 0.02
CA GLN A 17 3.42 -4.16 0.99
C GLN A 17 2.98 -3.47 2.29
N TYR A 18 3.82 -2.57 2.82
CA TYR A 18 3.48 -1.78 4.00
C TYR A 18 2.20 -0.97 3.82
N VAL A 19 2.07 -0.24 2.71
CA VAL A 19 0.89 0.57 2.41
C VAL A 19 -0.38 -0.28 2.28
N SER A 20 -0.26 -1.52 1.80
CA SER A 20 -1.37 -2.47 1.73
C SER A 20 -1.83 -2.89 3.13
N LEU A 21 -0.90 -3.28 4.01
CA LEU A 21 -1.22 -3.62 5.41
C LEU A 21 -1.81 -2.43 6.17
N LEU A 22 -1.28 -1.23 5.93
CA LEU A 22 -1.80 0.00 6.52
C LEU A 22 -3.23 0.28 6.05
N ALA A 23 -3.54 0.05 4.77
CA ALA A 23 -4.89 0.22 4.24
C ALA A 23 -5.89 -0.72 4.95
N ASP A 24 -5.49 -1.97 5.20
CA ASP A 24 -6.32 -2.95 5.88
C ASP A 24 -6.59 -2.53 7.34
N ALA A 25 -5.55 -2.11 8.06
CA ALA A 25 -5.69 -1.62 9.44
C ALA A 25 -6.60 -0.38 9.56
N ILE A 26 -6.52 0.54 8.59
CA ILE A 26 -7.40 1.72 8.55
C ILE A 26 -8.86 1.31 8.30
N GLU A 27 -9.09 0.32 7.42
CA GLU A 27 -10.45 -0.17 7.15
C GLU A 27 -11.05 -0.91 8.36
N GLU A 28 -10.24 -1.66 9.09
CA GLU A 28 -10.63 -2.29 10.35
C GLU A 28 -11.03 -1.23 11.39
N ALA A 29 -10.16 -0.26 11.65
CA ALA A 29 -10.45 0.85 12.56
C ALA A 29 -11.70 1.64 12.14
N ARG A 30 -11.97 1.80 10.83
CA ARG A 30 -13.20 2.44 10.35
C ARG A 30 -14.44 1.64 10.72
N ARG A 31 -14.41 0.31 10.56
CA ARG A 31 -15.54 -0.56 10.92
C ARG A 31 -15.83 -0.52 12.41
N GLU A 32 -14.80 -0.56 13.26
CA GLU A 32 -14.95 -0.43 14.71
C GLU A 32 -15.65 0.89 15.09
N VAL A 33 -15.25 2.01 14.47
CA VAL A 33 -15.90 3.31 14.69
C VAL A 33 -17.35 3.32 14.17
N GLU A 34 -17.63 2.71 13.02
CA GLU A 34 -18.99 2.58 12.48
C GLU A 34 -19.91 1.78 13.43
N GLU A 35 -19.38 0.71 14.05
CA GLU A 35 -20.08 -0.05 15.08
C GLU A 35 -20.33 0.80 16.34
N GLU A 36 -19.34 1.58 16.77
CA GLU A 36 -19.47 2.48 17.92
C GLU A 36 -20.51 3.59 17.69
N ILE A 37 -20.58 4.11 16.45
CA ILE A 37 -21.65 5.02 16.03
C ILE A 37 -23.01 4.32 16.17
N ALA A 38 -23.16 3.10 15.67
CA ALA A 38 -24.42 2.35 15.75
C ALA A 38 -24.87 2.13 17.21
N VAL A 39 -23.94 1.81 18.12
CA VAL A 39 -24.23 1.70 19.56
C VAL A 39 -24.69 3.03 20.13
N SER A 40 -23.97 4.12 19.84
CA SER A 40 -24.29 5.46 20.37
C SER A 40 -25.66 5.99 19.94
N MET A 41 -26.21 5.52 18.81
CA MET A 41 -27.57 5.87 18.37
C MET A 41 -28.66 5.41 19.35
N THR A 42 -28.36 4.43 20.20
CA THR A 42 -29.30 3.89 21.20
C THR A 42 -29.21 4.58 22.58
N GLU A 43 -28.17 5.40 22.81
CA GLU A 43 -27.84 6.01 24.11
C GLU A 43 -28.59 7.34 24.38
N GLY A 44 -29.50 7.75 23.48
CA GLY A 44 -30.33 8.94 23.63
C GLY A 44 -29.56 10.27 23.49
N GLU A 45 -30.11 11.33 24.08
CA GLU A 45 -29.65 12.72 23.91
C GLU A 45 -28.30 12.99 24.60
N SER A 46 -27.97 12.22 25.63
CA SER A 46 -26.71 12.35 26.39
C SER A 46 -25.46 12.01 25.55
N ALA A 47 -25.62 11.23 24.49
CA ALA A 47 -24.54 10.77 23.61
C ALA A 47 -24.36 11.64 22.36
N GLU A 48 -25.13 12.72 22.17
CA GLU A 48 -25.15 13.46 20.89
C GLU A 48 -23.76 14.02 20.51
N ARG A 49 -23.06 14.62 21.48
CA ARG A 49 -21.69 15.12 21.26
C ARG A 49 -20.71 13.99 20.90
N ARG A 50 -20.89 12.79 21.47
CA ARG A 50 -20.07 11.62 21.15
C ARG A 50 -20.34 11.14 19.73
N LYS A 51 -21.62 11.10 19.30
CA LYS A 51 -22.00 10.77 17.92
C LYS A 51 -21.34 11.69 16.92
N GLU A 52 -21.43 13.01 17.14
CA GLU A 52 -20.80 14.01 16.27
C GLU A 52 -19.28 13.79 16.16
N ALA A 53 -18.62 13.54 17.29
CA ALA A 53 -17.18 13.25 17.31
C ALA A 53 -16.85 11.97 16.52
N LEU A 54 -17.61 10.90 16.72
CA LEU A 54 -17.40 9.63 16.00
C LEU A 54 -17.65 9.78 14.49
N GLN A 55 -18.62 10.58 14.07
CA GLN A 55 -18.86 10.90 12.65
C GLN A 55 -17.66 11.62 12.02
N ILE A 56 -17.04 12.56 12.75
CA ILE A 56 -15.82 13.26 12.30
C ILE A 56 -14.65 12.26 12.18
N VAL A 57 -14.51 11.33 13.14
CA VAL A 57 -13.48 10.29 13.09
C VAL A 57 -13.70 9.36 11.88
N ALA A 58 -14.92 8.86 11.68
CA ALA A 58 -15.27 8.01 10.54
C ALA A 58 -14.98 8.70 9.20
N TYR A 59 -15.32 9.98 9.08
CA TYR A 59 -15.00 10.79 7.91
C TYR A 59 -13.49 10.89 7.64
N ASN A 60 -12.69 11.14 8.68
CA ASN A 60 -11.24 11.22 8.53
C ASN A 60 -10.61 9.86 8.21
N LEU A 61 -11.11 8.76 8.77
CA LEU A 61 -10.68 7.39 8.43
C LEU A 61 -11.02 7.04 6.97
N ALA A 62 -12.22 7.41 6.50
CA ALA A 62 -12.59 7.22 5.10
C ALA A 62 -11.67 8.02 4.15
N LYS A 63 -11.36 9.28 4.49
CA LYS A 63 -10.42 10.12 3.75
C LYS A 63 -9.00 9.52 3.75
N LEU A 64 -8.53 9.05 4.90
CA LEU A 64 -7.22 8.41 5.02
C LEU A 64 -7.14 7.14 4.16
N SER A 65 -8.16 6.28 4.22
CA SER A 65 -8.24 5.06 3.39
C SER A 65 -8.15 5.39 1.89
N LEU A 66 -8.86 6.42 1.42
CA LEU A 66 -8.78 6.86 0.03
C LEU A 66 -7.35 7.25 -0.38
N HIS A 67 -6.66 8.03 0.46
CA HIS A 67 -5.29 8.45 0.19
C HIS A 67 -4.33 7.25 0.16
N ILE A 68 -4.40 6.36 1.15
CA ILE A 68 -3.52 5.19 1.23
C ILE A 68 -3.75 4.23 0.04
N LYS A 69 -5.00 3.97 -0.36
CA LYS A 69 -5.31 3.18 -1.56
C LYS A 69 -4.76 3.81 -2.83
N THR A 70 -4.84 5.14 -2.94
CA THR A 70 -4.29 5.87 -4.09
C THR A 70 -2.77 5.77 -4.12
N SER A 71 -2.10 5.96 -2.99
CA SER A 71 -0.65 5.77 -2.85
C SER A 71 -0.23 4.33 -3.19
N GLY A 72 -1.00 3.33 -2.76
CA GLY A 72 -0.75 1.93 -3.09
C GLY A 72 -0.78 1.65 -4.59
N ARG A 73 -1.76 2.21 -5.32
CA ARG A 73 -1.81 2.11 -6.79
C ARG A 73 -0.58 2.72 -7.45
N ILE A 74 -0.19 3.93 -7.05
CA ILE A 74 1.01 4.60 -7.57
C ILE A 74 2.26 3.76 -7.32
N LEU A 75 2.42 3.19 -6.13
CA LEU A 75 3.54 2.31 -5.80
C LEU A 75 3.56 1.05 -6.67
N ASN A 76 2.39 0.47 -6.95
CA ASN A 76 2.28 -0.68 -7.85
C ASN A 76 2.67 -0.32 -9.29
N ASP A 77 2.26 0.86 -9.76
CA ASP A 77 2.60 1.36 -11.10
C ASP A 77 4.10 1.59 -11.22
N LEU A 78 4.73 2.22 -10.22
CA LEU A 78 6.18 2.42 -10.16
C LEU A 78 6.95 1.08 -10.14
N ARG A 79 6.46 0.10 -9.38
CA ARG A 79 7.01 -1.27 -9.38
C ARG A 79 6.95 -1.90 -10.77
N SER A 80 5.85 -1.72 -11.48
CA SER A 80 5.65 -2.25 -12.82
C SER A 80 6.59 -1.58 -13.83
N LEU A 81 6.69 -0.24 -13.80
CA LEU A 81 7.60 0.52 -14.65
C LEU A 81 9.07 0.15 -14.41
N ARG A 82 9.50 -0.01 -13.15
CA ARG A 82 10.86 -0.46 -12.82
C ARG A 82 11.18 -1.82 -13.46
N ARG A 83 10.23 -2.77 -13.42
CA ARG A 83 10.41 -4.10 -14.02
C ARG A 83 10.52 -4.03 -15.54
N LEU A 84 9.69 -3.21 -16.20
CA LEU A 84 9.75 -3.01 -17.64
C LEU A 84 11.09 -2.41 -18.07
N LEU A 85 11.53 -1.33 -17.42
CA LEU A 85 12.81 -0.68 -17.72
C LEU A 85 14.03 -1.59 -17.48
N LEU A 86 13.98 -2.48 -16.49
CA LEU A 86 15.06 -3.45 -16.25
C LEU A 86 15.00 -4.60 -17.27
N ALA A 87 13.81 -5.09 -17.62
CA ALA A 87 13.63 -6.11 -18.65
C ALA A 87 14.06 -5.63 -20.05
N GLU A 88 13.94 -4.32 -20.33
CA GLU A 88 14.47 -3.68 -21.54
C GLU A 88 16.01 -3.57 -21.55
N ARG A 89 16.68 -3.64 -20.39
CA ARG A 89 18.15 -3.57 -20.28
C ARG A 89 18.83 -4.93 -20.35
N GLU A 90 18.14 -6.00 -19.95
CA GLU A 90 18.63 -7.39 -20.05
C GLU A 90 18.75 -8.02 -21.47
N PRO A 91 18.06 -7.59 -22.57
CA PRO A 91 18.08 -8.31 -23.84
C PRO A 91 19.37 -8.15 -24.67
N LEU A 92 20.38 -7.40 -24.19
CA LEU A 92 21.61 -7.16 -24.95
C LEU A 92 22.88 -7.84 -24.37
N HIS A 93 22.84 -8.38 -23.15
CA HIS A 93 24.03 -9.02 -22.53
C HIS A 93 24.09 -10.54 -22.67
N VAL A 94 23.02 -11.21 -23.10
CA VAL A 94 22.99 -12.69 -23.18
C VAL A 94 23.53 -13.24 -24.52
N HIS A 95 23.68 -12.40 -25.54
CA HIS A 95 24.13 -12.85 -26.87
C HIS A 95 25.65 -12.67 -27.14
N ALA A 96 26.40 -11.97 -26.30
CA ALA A 96 27.84 -11.74 -26.51
C ALA A 96 28.73 -12.92 -26.08
N LYS A 97 28.21 -13.92 -25.34
CA LYS A 97 29.01 -15.03 -24.80
C LYS A 97 28.98 -16.32 -25.65
N ALA A 98 28.20 -16.36 -26.73
CA ALA A 98 28.07 -17.54 -27.59
C ALA A 98 28.95 -17.51 -28.86
N ALA A 99 29.67 -16.42 -29.13
CA ALA A 99 30.43 -16.24 -30.37
C ALA A 99 31.95 -16.55 -30.25
N GLY A 100 32.42 -17.09 -29.12
CA GLY A 100 33.86 -17.22 -28.81
C GLY A 100 34.41 -18.64 -28.71
N THR A 101 33.69 -19.70 -29.08
CA THR A 101 34.13 -21.09 -28.81
C THR A 101 33.97 -22.04 -30.00
N ALA A 102 34.38 -21.60 -31.19
CA ALA A 102 34.62 -22.51 -32.32
C ALA A 102 35.74 -21.95 -33.21
N GLY A 103 36.93 -22.54 -33.09
CA GLY A 103 38.12 -22.17 -33.87
C GLY A 103 39.31 -23.02 -33.43
N ASN A 104 39.22 -24.33 -33.66
CA ASN A 104 40.34 -25.26 -33.74
C ASN A 104 40.47 -25.70 -35.20
#